data_AF-A0A7R9TRP7-F1
#
_entry.id   AF-A0A7R9TRP7-F1
#
_cell.length_a   1.000
_cell.length_b   1.000
_cell.length_c   1.000
_cell.angle_alpha   90.00
_cell.angle_beta   90.00
_cell.angle_gamma   90.00
#
_symmetry.space_group_name_H-M   'P 1'
#
loop_
_entity.id
_entity.type
_entity.pdbx_description
1 polymer ?
#
loop_
_entity_poly.entity_id
_entity_poly.type
_entity_poly.pdbx_seq_one_letter_code
_entity_poly.pdbx_strand_id
1 'polypeptide(L)'
;GGGGGGAKGWRQIARPQVHGHAIRCVATLPAPAPTDGDDDASTSSSIVGSTVFVSGADEKILRVFRSPGTFLGTLGESLPASASAARAAFARARAAAGDAAGAELPQLGLSNKAVDDANGRDGSTDEPSRDESSGGGGFDDDVVASVTPTVLAAPPTEETLAQATLWPETCKLYGHGDDLSCVAAHPSGKLIASACEARREGAADVWIWEASASGSGGGGGGGGGG
;
A
#
# COMPACT_ATOMS: atom_id res chain seq x y z
N GLY A 1 -4.96 32.14 28.93
CA GLY A 1 -5.29 30.82 29.49
C GLY A 1 -4.98 29.76 28.46
N GLY A 2 -4.34 28.66 28.87
CA GLY A 2 -4.31 27.41 28.12
C GLY A 2 -3.30 27.30 26.97
N GLY A 3 -2.02 27.62 27.20
CA GLY A 3 -0.94 27.17 26.32
C GLY A 3 -0.71 25.66 26.50
N GLY A 4 -1.57 24.84 25.91
CA GLY A 4 -1.41 23.39 25.87
C GLY A 4 -0.21 23.05 25.00
N GLY A 5 0.96 22.85 25.62
CA GLY A 5 2.12 22.29 24.94
C GLY A 5 1.72 20.93 24.37
N GLY A 6 1.52 20.87 23.05
CA GLY A 6 1.12 19.65 22.36
C GLY A 6 2.06 18.53 22.76
N ALA A 7 1.51 17.42 23.25
CA ALA A 7 2.29 16.29 23.73
C ALA A 7 3.26 15.85 22.62
N LYS A 8 4.56 16.03 22.88
CA LYS A 8 5.65 15.53 22.04
C LYS A 8 5.71 14.02 22.21
N GLY A 9 5.64 13.28 21.12
CA GLY A 9 5.67 11.83 21.15
C GLY A 9 5.50 11.22 19.77
N TRP A 10 5.80 9.93 19.68
CA TRP A 10 5.52 9.14 18.49
C TRP A 10 4.02 8.96 18.32
N ARG A 11 3.56 9.03 17.07
CA ARG A 11 2.16 8.84 16.71
C ARG A 11 2.08 7.92 15.52
N GLN A 12 1.19 6.94 15.60
CA GLN A 12 0.88 6.09 14.47
C GLN A 12 -0.07 6.84 13.54
N ILE A 13 0.23 6.86 12.24
CA ILE A 13 -0.59 7.50 11.22
C ILE A 13 -1.16 6.52 10.19
N ALA A 14 -0.66 5.28 10.18
CA ALA A 14 -1.12 4.25 9.26
C ALA A 14 -0.88 2.82 9.77
N ARG A 15 -1.65 1.87 9.22
CA ARG A 15 -1.39 0.42 9.24
C ARG A 15 -1.37 -0.13 7.82
N PRO A 16 -0.24 0.01 7.10
CA PRO A 16 -0.19 -0.33 5.69
C PRO A 16 -0.60 -1.75 5.33
N GLN A 17 -0.42 -2.71 6.24
CA GLN A 17 -0.62 -4.13 6.00
C GLN A 17 -1.28 -4.79 7.21
N VAL A 18 -2.38 -5.51 6.97
CA VAL A 18 -3.13 -6.25 7.98
C VAL A 18 -3.56 -7.58 7.38
N HIS A 19 -2.70 -8.60 7.45
CA HIS A 19 -3.03 -9.98 7.02
C HIS A 19 -2.91 -10.98 8.17
N GLY A 20 -2.83 -10.51 9.42
CA GLY A 20 -2.87 -11.36 10.63
C GLY A 20 -1.65 -12.24 10.91
N HIS A 21 -0.58 -12.18 10.10
CA HIS A 21 0.66 -12.92 10.34
C HIS A 21 1.79 -12.01 10.81
N ALA A 22 2.77 -12.56 11.53
CA ALA A 22 3.96 -11.82 11.93
C ALA A 22 4.80 -11.46 10.68
N ILE A 23 5.20 -10.20 10.57
CA ILE A 23 6.12 -9.75 9.52
C ILE A 23 7.50 -10.30 9.83
N ARG A 24 8.08 -11.05 8.90
CA ARG A 24 9.44 -11.61 9.00
C ARG A 24 10.49 -10.72 8.33
N CYS A 25 10.14 -10.13 7.19
CA CYS A 25 11.07 -9.29 6.45
C CYS A 25 10.35 -8.14 5.76
N VAL A 26 11.06 -7.02 5.59
CA VAL A 26 10.55 -5.81 4.93
C VAL A 26 11.70 -5.09 4.22
N ALA A 27 11.42 -4.56 3.04
CA ALA A 27 12.33 -3.68 2.31
C ALA A 27 11.54 -2.54 1.67
N THR A 28 12.01 -1.31 1.86
CA THR A 28 11.48 -0.13 1.16
C THR A 28 12.19 0.04 -0.18
N LEU A 29 11.46 0.22 -1.27
CA LEU A 29 12.06 0.56 -2.56
C LEU A 29 12.31 2.07 -2.62
N PRO A 30 13.56 2.54 -2.69
CA PRO A 30 13.84 3.95 -2.87
C PRO A 30 13.16 4.48 -4.14
N ALA A 31 12.76 5.75 -4.12
CA ALA A 31 12.40 6.43 -5.36
C ALA A 31 13.63 6.40 -6.31
N PRO A 32 13.42 6.23 -7.63
CA PRO A 32 14.52 6.30 -8.57
C PRO A 32 15.26 7.63 -8.41
N ALA A 33 16.59 7.57 -8.49
CA ALA A 33 17.41 8.77 -8.42
C ALA A 33 16.97 9.75 -9.52
N PRO A 34 16.95 11.06 -9.25
CA PRO A 34 16.69 12.06 -10.29
C PRO A 34 17.70 11.84 -11.42
N THR A 35 17.20 11.70 -12.64
CA THR A 35 18.07 11.64 -13.82
C THR A 35 18.64 13.02 -14.08
N ASP A 36 19.92 13.09 -14.45
CA ASP A 36 20.61 14.33 -14.83
C ASP A 36 19.75 15.11 -15.85
N GLY A 37 19.05 16.16 -15.42
CA GLY A 37 18.03 16.86 -16.21
C GLY A 37 16.83 17.41 -15.42
N ASP A 38 16.54 16.89 -14.22
CA ASP A 38 15.47 17.36 -13.32
C ASP A 38 15.97 18.45 -12.32
N ASP A 39 16.93 19.28 -12.73
CA ASP A 39 17.57 20.31 -11.88
C ASP A 39 16.70 21.55 -11.63
N ASP A 40 15.51 21.63 -12.21
CA ASP A 40 14.56 22.67 -11.85
C ASP A 40 13.93 22.34 -10.49
N ALA A 41 14.43 23.02 -9.45
CA ALA A 41 13.92 22.93 -8.08
C ALA A 41 12.41 23.22 -7.97
N SER A 42 11.78 23.82 -8.98
CA SER A 42 10.34 24.02 -9.08
C SER A 42 9.56 22.78 -9.55
N THR A 43 10.21 21.86 -10.27
CA THR A 43 9.66 20.59 -10.78
C THR A 43 10.20 19.34 -10.08
N SER A 44 11.26 19.46 -9.26
CA SER A 44 11.77 18.34 -8.45
C SER A 44 10.68 17.80 -7.51
N SER A 45 9.97 16.79 -8.01
CA SER A 45 8.87 16.09 -7.36
C SER A 45 9.37 14.99 -6.41
N SER A 46 10.68 14.97 -6.14
CA SER A 46 11.30 13.91 -5.36
C SER A 46 10.88 14.03 -3.91
N ILE A 47 9.88 13.22 -3.52
CA ILE A 47 9.65 12.91 -2.12
C ILE A 47 10.95 12.31 -1.59
N VAL A 48 11.47 12.85 -0.49
CA VAL A 48 12.54 12.20 0.23
C VAL A 48 11.95 10.98 0.94
N GLY A 49 12.20 9.80 0.39
CA GLY A 49 11.77 8.54 0.98
C GLY A 49 11.06 7.62 -0.01
N SER A 50 10.69 6.45 0.50
CA SER A 50 10.04 5.41 -0.28
C SER A 50 8.53 5.48 -0.15
N THR A 51 7.82 5.36 -1.27
CA THR A 51 6.36 5.22 -1.35
C THR A 51 5.91 3.79 -1.60
N VAL A 52 6.87 2.85 -1.66
CA VAL A 52 6.62 1.45 -2.01
C VAL A 52 7.45 0.57 -1.10
N PHE A 53 6.83 -0.33 -0.37
CA PHE A 53 7.57 -1.34 0.36
C PHE A 53 7.11 -2.74 -0.02
N VAL A 54 8.01 -3.68 0.20
CA VAL A 54 7.78 -5.11 0.04
C VAL A 54 7.93 -5.74 1.40
N SER A 55 7.03 -6.65 1.73
CA SER A 55 7.09 -7.39 2.98
C SER A 55 6.85 -8.88 2.73
N GLY A 56 7.47 -9.68 3.59
CA GLY A 56 7.22 -11.10 3.74
C GLY A 56 6.78 -11.39 5.16
N ALA A 57 5.72 -12.17 5.30
CA ALA A 57 5.24 -12.64 6.60
C ALA A 57 5.61 -14.12 6.79
N ASP A 58 4.92 -14.80 7.71
CA ASP A 58 4.94 -16.27 7.85
C ASP A 58 4.20 -16.96 6.67
N GLU A 59 4.63 -16.62 5.45
CA GLU A 59 4.10 -17.03 4.16
C GLU A 59 5.26 -17.17 3.16
N LYS A 60 4.98 -17.79 2.01
CA LYS A 60 5.94 -17.99 0.90
C LYS A 60 5.89 -16.88 -0.14
N ILE A 61 5.05 -15.87 0.08
CA ILE A 61 4.65 -14.86 -0.90
C ILE A 61 5.12 -13.50 -0.38
N LEU A 62 5.87 -12.77 -1.21
CA LEU A 62 6.14 -11.36 -0.93
C LEU A 62 4.97 -10.53 -1.43
N ARG A 63 4.61 -9.52 -0.65
CA ARG A 63 3.52 -8.60 -0.96
C ARG A 63 4.10 -7.21 -1.14
N VAL A 64 3.67 -6.52 -2.19
CA VAL A 64 4.12 -5.17 -2.54
C VAL A 64 3.00 -4.20 -2.23
N PHE A 65 3.30 -3.17 -1.46
CA PHE A 65 2.36 -2.14 -1.06
C PHE A 65 2.81 -0.77 -1.55
N ARG A 66 1.88 0.02 -2.08
CA ARG A 66 2.12 1.42 -2.48
C ARG A 66 1.36 2.36 -1.58
N SER A 67 1.97 3.50 -1.24
CA SER A 67 1.34 4.51 -0.43
C SER A 67 0.14 5.12 -1.16
N PRO A 68 -1.06 5.12 -0.58
CA PRO A 68 -2.23 5.78 -1.15
C PRO A 68 -2.13 7.31 -1.03
N GLY A 69 -2.86 8.04 -1.85
CA GLY A 69 -2.88 9.51 -1.81
C GLY A 69 -3.37 10.08 -0.47
N THR A 70 -4.34 9.41 0.16
CA THR A 70 -4.82 9.76 1.51
C THR A 70 -3.73 9.70 2.57
N PHE A 71 -2.83 8.71 2.51
CA PHE A 71 -1.65 8.62 3.37
C PHE A 71 -0.66 9.76 3.10
N LEU A 72 -0.37 10.05 1.83
CA LEU A 72 0.56 11.12 1.45
C LEU A 72 0.04 12.49 1.88
N GLY A 73 -1.26 12.74 1.75
CA GLY A 73 -1.92 13.93 2.29
C GLY A 73 -1.80 14.04 3.80
N THR A 74 -2.07 12.93 4.52
CA THR A 74 -1.96 12.87 5.99
C THR A 74 -0.53 13.15 6.47
N LEU A 75 0.47 12.62 5.76
CA LEU A 75 1.87 12.89 6.06
C LEU A 75 2.21 14.36 5.83
N GLY A 76 1.71 14.97 4.75
CA GLY A 76 1.82 16.41 4.50
C GLY A 76 1.20 17.25 5.61
N GLU A 77 -0.01 16.92 6.07
CA GLU A 77 -0.69 17.63 7.17
C GLU A 77 0.02 17.48 8.51
N SER A 78 0.70 16.36 8.74
CA SER A 78 1.46 16.09 9.96
C SER A 78 2.74 16.91 10.08
N LEU A 79 3.21 17.52 8.99
CA LEU A 79 4.38 18.38 8.98
C LEU A 79 4.06 19.80 9.50
N PRO A 80 4.99 20.45 10.21
CA PRO A 80 4.80 21.84 10.65
C PRO A 80 4.61 22.77 9.46
N ALA A 81 3.85 23.85 9.65
CA ALA A 81 3.59 24.85 8.60
C ALA A 81 4.88 25.46 8.00
N SER A 82 5.98 25.47 8.76
CA SER A 82 7.29 25.93 8.29
C SER A 82 7.94 25.00 7.25
N ALA A 83 7.50 23.75 7.11
CA ALA A 83 8.02 22.78 6.14
C ALA A 83 7.30 22.86 4.78
N SER A 84 7.12 24.08 4.25
CA SER A 84 6.32 24.35 3.05
C SER A 84 6.76 23.56 1.82
N ALA A 85 8.07 23.42 1.59
CA ALA A 85 8.62 22.65 0.47
C ALA A 85 8.26 21.16 0.55
N ALA A 86 8.39 20.55 1.74
CA ALA A 86 8.04 19.14 1.95
C ALA A 86 6.52 18.92 1.83
N ARG A 87 5.71 19.83 2.36
CA ARG A 87 4.24 19.79 2.19
C ARG A 87 3.84 19.86 0.71
N ALA A 88 4.50 20.72 -0.08
CA ALA A 88 4.27 20.81 -1.52
C ALA A 88 4.68 19.53 -2.26
N ALA A 89 5.80 18.90 -1.87
CA ALA A 89 6.22 17.62 -2.44
C ALA A 89 5.20 16.50 -2.17
N PHE A 90 4.67 16.40 -0.95
CA PHE A 90 3.61 15.44 -0.63
C PHE A 90 2.29 15.73 -1.35
N ALA A 91 1.95 17.01 -1.56
CA ALA A 91 0.78 17.37 -2.36
C ALA A 91 0.90 16.91 -3.82
N ARG A 92 2.06 17.10 -4.46
CA ARG A 92 2.32 16.59 -5.82
C ARG A 92 2.26 15.07 -5.88
N ALA A 93 2.87 14.41 -4.91
CA ALA A 93 2.86 12.96 -4.83
C ALA A 93 1.48 12.37 -4.61
N ARG A 94 0.67 13.03 -3.77
CA ARG A 94 -0.73 12.69 -3.56
C ARG A 94 -1.51 12.76 -4.88
N ALA A 95 -1.35 13.84 -5.64
CA ALA A 95 -1.99 13.98 -6.95
C ALA A 95 -1.56 12.86 -7.91
N ALA A 96 -0.28 12.50 -7.93
CA ALA A 96 0.24 11.40 -8.75
C ALA A 96 -0.25 10.00 -8.30
N ALA A 97 -0.54 9.82 -7.01
CA ALA A 97 -1.05 8.57 -6.44
C ALA A 97 -2.59 8.47 -6.47
N GLY A 98 -3.29 9.52 -6.93
CA GLY A 98 -4.75 9.66 -6.82
C GLY A 98 -5.15 10.35 -5.52
N ASP A 99 -5.76 11.53 -5.60
CA ASP A 99 -5.97 12.43 -4.46
C ASP A 99 -6.76 11.83 -3.29
N ALA A 100 -7.63 10.88 -3.60
CA ALA A 100 -8.46 10.17 -2.64
C ALA A 100 -8.28 8.66 -2.72
N ALA A 101 -7.22 8.20 -3.42
CA ALA A 101 -6.86 6.80 -3.41
C ALA A 101 -6.63 6.37 -1.95
N GLY A 102 -7.16 5.20 -1.61
CA GLY A 102 -7.09 4.55 -0.32
C GLY A 102 -7.02 3.04 -0.48
N ALA A 103 -7.15 2.32 0.63
CA ALA A 103 -7.35 0.88 0.59
C ALA A 103 -8.26 0.42 1.70
N GLU A 104 -8.94 -0.69 1.43
CA GLU A 104 -9.78 -1.40 2.38
C GLU A 104 -9.40 -2.89 2.41
N LEU A 105 -9.78 -3.58 3.49
CA LEU A 105 -9.67 -5.02 3.59
C LEU A 105 -11.06 -5.63 3.39
N PRO A 106 -11.29 -6.43 2.33
CA PRO A 106 -12.55 -7.15 2.17
C PRO A 106 -12.81 -8.07 3.36
N GLN A 107 -14.07 -8.27 3.76
CA GLN A 107 -14.45 -9.04 4.96
C GLN A 107 -13.83 -10.45 5.04
N LEU A 108 -13.55 -11.08 3.90
CA LEU A 108 -12.95 -12.42 3.81
C LEU A 108 -11.55 -12.41 3.15
N GLY A 109 -11.03 -11.23 2.80
CA GLY A 109 -9.79 -11.08 2.06
C GLY A 109 -8.59 -10.83 2.96
N LEU A 110 -7.45 -11.46 2.66
CA LEU A 110 -6.15 -11.15 3.27
C LEU A 110 -5.32 -10.17 2.43
N SER A 111 -5.97 -9.44 1.52
CA SER A 111 -5.33 -8.56 0.55
C SER A 111 -6.01 -7.20 0.61
N ASN A 112 -5.20 -6.16 0.80
CA ASN A 112 -5.69 -4.79 0.77
C ASN A 112 -6.05 -4.42 -0.66
N LYS A 113 -7.31 -4.04 -0.89
CA LYS A 113 -7.81 -3.61 -2.20
C LYS A 113 -7.78 -2.10 -2.30
N ALA A 114 -7.35 -1.60 -3.45
CA ALA A 114 -7.38 -0.16 -3.73
C ALA A 114 -8.83 0.34 -3.78
N VAL A 115 -9.05 1.53 -3.24
CA VAL A 115 -10.32 2.26 -3.34
C VAL A 115 -9.99 3.59 -4.01
N ASP A 116 -10.65 3.88 -5.13
CA ASP A 116 -10.51 5.15 -5.85
C ASP A 116 -11.85 5.90 -5.83
N ASP A 117 -11.82 7.22 -5.62
CA ASP A 117 -13.00 8.10 -5.68
C ASP A 117 -13.80 7.97 -6.98
N ALA A 118 -13.15 7.57 -8.07
CA ALA A 118 -13.77 7.40 -9.39
C ALA A 118 -14.62 6.13 -9.51
N ASN A 119 -14.49 5.19 -8.57
CA ASN A 119 -15.15 3.88 -8.62
C ASN A 119 -15.89 3.58 -7.31
N GLY A 120 -16.58 4.57 -6.76
CA GLY A 120 -17.63 4.34 -5.78
C GLY A 120 -18.67 3.37 -6.37
N ARG A 121 -18.53 2.08 -6.03
CA ARG A 121 -19.30 0.92 -6.50
C ARG A 121 -18.95 0.42 -7.90
N ASP A 122 -17.85 -0.32 -8.02
CA ASP A 122 -17.85 -1.43 -8.97
C ASP A 122 -18.60 -2.59 -8.33
N GLY A 123 -19.81 -2.83 -8.79
CA GLY A 123 -20.42 -4.14 -8.64
C GLY A 123 -19.61 -5.09 -9.52
N SER A 124 -18.59 -5.74 -8.96
CA SER A 124 -17.96 -6.86 -9.65
C SER A 124 -18.96 -8.00 -9.71
N THR A 125 -19.61 -8.10 -10.87
CA THR A 125 -20.11 -9.33 -11.47
C THR A 125 -19.13 -10.48 -11.25
N ASP A 126 -19.48 -11.39 -10.37
CA ASP A 126 -19.13 -12.80 -10.47
C ASP A 126 -20.45 -13.59 -10.65
N GLU A 127 -20.44 -14.51 -11.62
CA GLU A 127 -21.56 -15.20 -12.27
C GLU A 127 -22.68 -15.78 -11.36
N PRO A 128 -23.93 -15.92 -11.89
CA PRO A 128 -25.06 -16.44 -11.14
C PRO A 128 -25.07 -17.98 -11.12
N SER A 129 -24.69 -18.59 -10.00
CA SER A 129 -25.13 -19.96 -9.73
C SER A 129 -26.60 -19.93 -9.30
N ARG A 130 -27.47 -20.36 -10.22
CA ARG A 130 -28.90 -20.60 -9.98
C ARG A 130 -29.10 -21.49 -8.75
N ASP A 131 -29.80 -20.98 -7.75
CA ASP A 131 -30.85 -21.73 -7.08
C ASP A 131 -31.93 -20.75 -6.60
N GLU A 132 -33.07 -20.75 -7.30
CA GLU A 132 -34.27 -20.08 -6.84
C GLU A 132 -35.02 -21.03 -5.90
N SER A 133 -34.98 -20.76 -4.60
CA SER A 133 -36.09 -21.14 -3.74
C SER A 133 -36.30 -20.14 -2.60
N SER A 134 -37.39 -19.39 -2.74
CA SER A 134 -38.38 -19.03 -1.71
C SER A 134 -37.90 -18.58 -0.32
N GLY A 135 -38.07 -17.27 -0.09
CA GLY A 135 -39.01 -16.79 0.95
C GLY A 135 -38.50 -16.76 2.40
N GLY A 136 -38.40 -15.54 2.95
CA GLY A 136 -38.39 -15.32 4.39
C GLY A 136 -37.78 -13.97 4.73
N GLY A 137 -38.62 -13.01 5.12
CA GLY A 137 -38.17 -11.73 5.64
C GLY A 137 -37.39 -11.90 6.95
N GLY A 138 -36.47 -10.97 7.20
CA GLY A 138 -35.80 -10.88 8.49
C GLY A 138 -34.46 -10.16 8.41
N PHE A 139 -34.36 -9.13 9.24
CA PHE A 139 -33.14 -8.50 9.78
C PHE A 139 -32.43 -7.51 8.86
N ASP A 140 -32.65 -6.22 9.11
CA ASP A 140 -31.67 -5.16 8.87
C ASP A 140 -30.37 -5.54 9.60
N ASP A 141 -29.52 -6.30 8.91
CA ASP A 141 -28.18 -6.68 9.35
C ASP A 141 -27.34 -5.40 9.48
N ASP A 142 -26.66 -5.27 10.62
CA ASP A 142 -25.79 -4.17 11.02
C ASP A 142 -24.98 -3.63 9.84
N VAL A 143 -25.42 -2.50 9.26
CA VAL A 143 -24.58 -1.73 8.34
C VAL A 143 -23.51 -1.07 9.19
N VAL A 144 -22.46 -1.82 9.52
CA VAL A 144 -21.21 -1.26 10.04
C VAL A 144 -20.78 -0.22 9.01
N ALA A 145 -20.86 1.04 9.39
CA ALA A 145 -20.47 2.14 8.53
C ALA A 145 -18.99 1.96 8.17
N SER A 146 -18.70 1.55 6.93
CA SER A 146 -17.34 1.41 6.43
C SER A 146 -16.63 2.76 6.58
N VAL A 147 -15.52 2.78 7.34
CA VAL A 147 -14.73 4.00 7.51
C VAL A 147 -13.99 4.27 6.20
N THR A 148 -14.43 5.31 5.49
CA THR A 148 -13.83 5.70 4.20
C THR A 148 -12.42 6.28 4.41
N PRO A 149 -11.41 5.81 3.64
CA PRO A 149 -10.09 6.43 3.62
C PRO A 149 -10.16 7.92 3.29
N THR A 150 -9.56 8.76 4.14
CA THR A 150 -9.52 10.22 3.96
C THR A 150 -8.19 10.79 4.48
N VAL A 151 -7.88 12.04 4.12
CA VAL A 151 -6.73 12.75 4.68
C VAL A 151 -7.01 13.16 6.11
N LEU A 152 -6.10 12.81 7.03
CA LEU A 152 -6.25 13.06 8.46
C LEU A 152 -5.45 14.29 8.88
N ALA A 153 -6.09 15.21 9.60
CA ALA A 153 -5.46 16.40 10.19
C ALA A 153 -5.07 16.20 11.68
N ALA A 154 -5.46 15.07 12.26
CA ALA A 154 -5.21 14.72 13.66
C ALA A 154 -4.88 13.22 13.78
N PRO A 155 -4.27 12.77 14.88
CA PRO A 155 -3.93 11.37 15.08
C PRO A 155 -5.19 10.47 14.99
N PRO A 156 -5.17 9.40 14.19
CA PRO A 156 -6.32 8.54 13.99
C PRO A 156 -6.70 7.75 15.25
N THR A 157 -7.97 7.33 15.32
CA THR A 157 -8.42 6.32 16.28
C THR A 157 -7.93 4.93 15.86
N GLU A 158 -8.01 3.97 16.78
CA GLU A 158 -7.67 2.56 16.50
C GLU A 158 -8.50 1.97 15.35
N GLU A 159 -9.79 2.30 15.30
CA GLU A 159 -10.70 1.89 14.24
C GLU A 159 -10.31 2.46 12.87
N THR A 160 -10.04 3.77 12.80
CA THR A 160 -9.56 4.42 11.58
C THR A 160 -8.22 3.82 11.13
N LEU A 161 -7.30 3.55 12.06
CA LEU A 161 -6.04 2.89 11.75
C LEU A 161 -6.25 1.52 11.10
N ALA A 162 -7.13 0.70 11.67
CA ALA A 162 -7.35 -0.66 11.20
C ALA A 162 -8.08 -0.74 9.85
N GLN A 163 -8.95 0.22 9.53
CA GLN A 163 -9.86 0.12 8.38
C GLN A 163 -9.54 1.09 7.24
N ALA A 164 -9.06 2.30 7.55
CA ALA A 164 -9.02 3.43 6.61
C ALA A 164 -7.61 3.98 6.33
N THR A 165 -6.57 3.37 6.93
CA THR A 165 -5.16 3.77 6.73
C THR A 165 -4.30 2.65 6.13
N LEU A 166 -4.95 1.67 5.52
CA LEU A 166 -4.31 0.57 4.80
C LEU A 166 -3.63 1.08 3.53
N TRP A 167 -2.60 0.37 3.06
CA TRP A 167 -2.00 0.65 1.75
C TRP A 167 -2.50 -0.39 0.74
N PRO A 168 -2.80 0.01 -0.50
CA PRO A 168 -3.11 -0.94 -1.56
C PRO A 168 -2.02 -1.99 -1.74
N GLU A 169 -2.41 -3.27 -1.75
CA GLU A 169 -1.52 -4.35 -2.14
C GLU A 169 -1.52 -4.43 -3.67
N THR A 170 -0.42 -4.00 -4.30
CA THR A 170 -0.36 -3.82 -5.77
C THR A 170 0.22 -5.03 -6.49
N CYS A 171 0.95 -5.90 -5.79
CA CYS A 171 1.54 -7.08 -6.39
C CYS A 171 1.84 -8.17 -5.35
N LYS A 172 1.76 -9.42 -5.78
CA LYS A 172 2.20 -10.61 -5.05
C LYS A 172 3.31 -11.29 -5.86
N LEU A 173 4.44 -11.58 -5.23
CA LEU A 173 5.57 -12.24 -5.88
C LEU A 173 5.64 -13.70 -5.41
N TYR A 174 5.43 -14.60 -6.35
CA TYR A 174 5.41 -16.05 -6.14
C TYR A 174 6.69 -16.66 -6.70
N GLY A 175 7.35 -17.52 -5.92
CA GLY A 175 8.55 -18.24 -6.38
C GLY A 175 9.23 -19.07 -5.30
N HIS A 176 9.14 -18.65 -4.04
CA HIS A 176 9.75 -19.38 -2.92
C HIS A 176 9.00 -20.67 -2.59
N GLY A 177 9.77 -21.74 -2.33
CA GLY A 177 9.23 -23.05 -1.96
C GLY A 177 8.94 -23.22 -0.47
N ASP A 178 9.61 -22.43 0.37
CA ASP A 178 9.50 -22.41 1.83
C ASP A 178 9.23 -20.96 2.33
N ASP A 179 9.08 -20.78 3.64
CA ASP A 179 8.69 -19.50 4.24
C ASP A 179 9.79 -18.45 4.10
N LEU A 180 9.40 -17.20 3.86
CA LEU A 180 10.34 -16.11 3.63
C LEU A 180 11.23 -15.86 4.85
N SER A 181 12.53 -15.62 4.59
CA SER A 181 13.51 -15.30 5.63
C SER A 181 13.96 -13.84 5.54
N CYS A 182 14.26 -13.36 4.33
CA CYS A 182 14.73 -12.00 4.13
C CYS A 182 14.36 -11.44 2.75
N VAL A 183 14.31 -10.10 2.68
CA VAL A 183 14.20 -9.33 1.45
C VAL A 183 15.07 -8.09 1.56
N ALA A 184 15.71 -7.70 0.46
CA ALA A 184 16.50 -6.47 0.36
C ALA A 184 16.16 -5.75 -0.96
N ALA A 185 16.15 -4.43 -0.92
CA ALA A 185 16.00 -3.59 -2.11
C ALA A 185 17.36 -3.06 -2.56
N HIS A 186 17.62 -3.08 -3.86
CA HIS A 186 18.80 -2.43 -4.43
C HIS A 186 18.66 -0.90 -4.31
N PRO A 187 19.74 -0.14 -4.04
CA PRO A 187 19.68 1.31 -3.86
C PRO A 187 19.11 2.09 -5.06
N SER A 188 19.13 1.51 -6.27
CA SER A 188 18.52 2.12 -7.45
C SER A 188 16.98 2.09 -7.45
N GLY A 189 16.35 1.32 -6.55
CA GLY A 189 14.89 1.13 -6.53
C GLY A 189 14.34 0.23 -7.65
N LYS A 190 15.21 -0.36 -8.48
CA LYS A 190 14.80 -1.17 -9.65
C LYS A 190 14.79 -2.67 -9.41
N LEU A 191 15.46 -3.14 -8.36
CA LEU A 191 15.60 -4.56 -8.07
C LEU A 191 15.31 -4.83 -6.60
N ILE A 192 14.71 -5.97 -6.33
CA ILE A 192 14.66 -6.57 -5.00
C ILE A 192 15.24 -7.98 -5.06
N ALA A 193 15.83 -8.42 -3.96
CA ALA A 193 16.33 -9.78 -3.79
C ALA A 193 15.66 -10.41 -2.57
N SER A 194 15.28 -11.68 -2.64
CA SER A 194 14.69 -12.39 -1.51
C SER A 194 15.12 -13.85 -1.41
N ALA A 195 15.08 -14.37 -0.19
CA ALA A 195 15.40 -15.75 0.14
C ALA A 195 14.37 -16.32 1.13
N CYS A 196 14.29 -17.65 1.19
CA CYS A 196 13.45 -18.37 2.13
C CYS A 196 14.30 -19.19 3.13
N GLU A 197 13.65 -19.68 4.19
CA GLU A 197 14.21 -20.63 5.14
C GLU A 197 14.15 -22.05 4.55
N ALA A 198 15.02 -22.30 3.57
CA ALA A 198 14.99 -23.52 2.77
C ALA A 198 15.21 -24.78 3.61
N ARG A 199 14.33 -25.77 3.46
CA ARG A 199 14.45 -27.09 4.13
C ARG A 199 15.06 -28.17 3.25
N ARG A 200 15.29 -27.85 1.98
CA ARG A 200 15.85 -28.73 0.95
C ARG A 200 16.77 -27.91 0.05
N GLU A 201 17.79 -28.57 -0.50
CA GLU A 201 18.77 -27.95 -1.39
C GLU A 201 18.11 -27.23 -2.58
N GLY A 202 17.15 -27.87 -3.25
CA GLY A 202 16.44 -27.28 -4.39
C GLY A 202 15.42 -26.19 -4.05
N ALA A 203 15.36 -25.72 -2.80
CA ALA A 203 14.60 -24.53 -2.42
C ALA A 203 15.52 -23.41 -1.90
N ALA A 204 16.84 -23.65 -1.82
CA ALA A 204 17.83 -22.71 -1.32
C ALA A 204 18.25 -21.69 -2.40
N ASP A 205 17.25 -21.00 -2.96
CA ASP A 205 17.42 -20.04 -4.04
C ASP A 205 17.34 -18.60 -3.54
N VAL A 206 18.07 -17.72 -4.21
CA VAL A 206 17.89 -16.26 -4.11
C VAL A 206 17.17 -15.78 -5.35
N TRP A 207 15.98 -15.22 -5.16
CA TRP A 207 15.19 -14.66 -6.23
C TRP A 207 15.51 -13.18 -6.42
N ILE A 208 15.78 -12.78 -7.65
CA ILE A 208 15.91 -11.38 -8.05
C ILE A 208 14.65 -10.98 -8.82
N TRP A 209 14.02 -9.90 -8.38
CA TRP A 209 12.80 -9.38 -8.98
C TRP A 209 13.05 -7.96 -9.49
N GLU A 210 12.47 -7.66 -10.65
CA GLU A 210 12.52 -6.32 -11.23
C GLU A 210 11.29 -5.51 -10.80
N ALA A 211 11.54 -4.29 -10.32
CA ALA A 211 10.52 -3.32 -10.01
C ALA A 211 10.24 -2.49 -11.27
N SER A 212 9.16 -2.83 -11.97
CA SER A 212 8.67 -2.00 -13.07
C SER A 212 7.83 -0.84 -12.53
N ALA A 213 8.13 0.38 -12.98
CA ALA A 213 7.30 1.54 -12.74
C ALA A 213 6.12 1.50 -13.72
N SER A 214 5.09 0.69 -13.46
CA SER A 214 3.86 0.76 -14.25
C SER A 214 3.10 2.04 -13.88
N GLY A 215 3.19 3.03 -14.77
CA GLY A 215 2.54 4.34 -14.65
C GLY A 215 1.95 4.79 -15.98
N SER A 216 1.01 4.03 -16.54
CA SER A 216 -0.06 4.53 -17.41
C SER A 216 -0.92 3.34 -17.85
N GLY A 217 -2.24 3.44 -17.66
CA GLY A 217 -3.20 2.45 -18.12
C GLY A 217 -3.00 2.10 -19.61
N GLY A 218 -2.90 0.80 -19.87
CA GLY A 218 -2.78 0.24 -21.20
C GLY A 218 -2.76 -1.27 -21.07
N GLY A 219 -3.94 -1.89 -21.12
CA GLY A 219 -4.07 -3.34 -21.17
C GLY A 219 -3.27 -3.88 -22.35
N GLY A 220 -2.21 -4.62 -22.04
CA GLY A 220 -1.41 -5.36 -22.99
C GLY A 220 -1.22 -6.77 -22.45
N GLY A 221 -2.12 -7.68 -22.81
CA GLY A 221 -1.92 -9.10 -22.61
C GLY A 221 -0.68 -9.56 -23.37
N GLY A 222 0.41 -9.79 -22.65
CA GLY A 222 1.60 -10.44 -23.16
C GLY A 222 1.58 -11.90 -22.76
N GLY A 223 1.15 -12.77 -23.67
CA GLY A 223 1.39 -14.20 -23.54
C GLY A 223 2.88 -14.49 -23.60
N GLY A 224 3.38 -15.25 -22.63
CA GLY A 224 4.73 -15.79 -22.61
C GLY A 224 4.67 -17.31 -22.56
N GLY A 225 4.73 -17.94 -23.74
CA GLY A 225 5.21 -19.31 -23.86
C GLY A 225 6.73 -19.30 -24.03
N GLY A 226 7.40 -20.32 -23.48
CA GLY A 226 8.84 -20.54 -23.58
C GLY A 226 9.42 -21.02 -22.26
#